data_AF-A0A511UXQ9-F1
#
_entry.id   AF-A0A511UXQ9-F1
#
_cell.length_a   1.000
_cell.length_b   1.000
_cell.length_c   1.000
_cell.angle_alpha   90.00
_cell.angle_beta   90.00
_cell.angle_gamma   90.00
#
_symmetry.space_group_name_H-M   'P 1'
#
loop_
_entity.id
_entity.type
_entity.pdbx_description
1 polymer ?
#
loop_
_entity_poly.entity_id
_entity_poly.type
_entity_poly.pdbx_seq_one_letter_code
_entity_poly.pdbx_strand_id
1 'polypeptide(L)' 'MNNVDGFVIKLKSSDYSELIDGVKSFVIENGFIVFYDEEGKIKKMFNKDDVLSVELEGD' A
#
# COMPACT_ATOMS: atom_id res chain seq x y z
N MET A 1 2.98 21.39 -2.87
CA MET A 1 3.36 19.99 -3.15
C MET A 1 2.58 19.18 -2.14
N ASN A 2 1.61 18.37 -2.57
CA ASN A 2 0.86 17.52 -1.64
C ASN A 2 1.85 16.47 -1.13
N ASN A 3 2.17 16.51 0.15
CA ASN A 3 2.95 15.46 0.78
C ASN A 3 2.01 14.27 0.92
N VAL A 4 2.39 13.15 0.31
CA VAL A 4 1.73 11.87 0.55
C VAL A 4 2.44 11.28 1.76
N ASP A 5 1.73 11.10 2.87
CA ASP A 5 2.27 10.54 4.11
C ASP A 5 2.42 9.01 4.01
N GLY A 6 1.57 8.36 3.19
CA GLY A 6 1.69 6.95 2.87
C GLY A 6 0.49 6.39 2.12
N PHE A 7 0.34 5.06 2.20
CA PHE A 7 -0.81 4.34 1.66
C PHE A 7 -1.53 3.59 2.77
N VAL A 8 -2.85 3.74 2.83
CA VAL A 8 -3.70 2.95 3.73
C VAL A 8 -4.24 1.76 2.96
N ILE A 9 -4.05 0.56 3.50
CA ILE A 9 -4.61 -0.68 2.95
C ILE A 9 -5.70 -1.20 3.87
N LYS A 10 -6.85 -1.53 3.28
CA LYS A 10 -7.91 -2.29 3.95
C LYS A 10 -7.89 -3.73 3.47
N LEU A 11 -7.83 -4.68 4.40
CA LEU A 11 -7.86 -6.11 4.09
C LEU A 11 -9.28 -6.66 4.19
N LYS A 12 -9.61 -7.68 3.40
CA LYS A 12 -10.96 -8.30 3.41
C LYS A 12 -11.23 -9.12 4.68
N SER A 13 -10.19 -9.72 5.24
CA SER A 13 -10.33 -10.64 6.39
C SER A 13 -10.44 -9.93 7.74
N SER A 14 -10.31 -8.61 7.77
CA SER A 14 -10.16 -7.83 9.00
C SER A 14 -10.84 -6.47 8.86
N ASP A 15 -11.53 -6.01 9.91
CA ASP A 15 -11.99 -4.61 10.02
C ASP A 15 -10.85 -3.61 10.28
N TYR A 16 -9.60 -4.00 9.96
CA TYR A 16 -8.39 -3.23 10.25
C TYR A 16 -7.82 -2.64 8.97
N SER A 17 -7.49 -1.35 9.03
CA SER A 17 -6.71 -0.64 8.01
C SER A 17 -5.28 -0.46 8.48
N GLU A 18 -4.31 -0.73 7.62
CA GLU A 18 -2.89 -0.52 7.91
C GLU A 18 -2.34 0.65 7.10
N LEU A 19 -1.71 1.62 7.76
CA LEU A 19 -0.90 2.65 7.11
C LEU A 19 0.48 2.08 6.81
N ILE A 20 0.91 2.21 5.56
CA ILE A 20 2.26 1.87 5.12
C ILE A 20 3.02 3.16 4.83
N ASP A 21 3.89 3.50 5.77
CA ASP A 21 4.73 4.69 5.71
C ASP A 21 5.94 4.53 4.77
N GLY A 22 6.47 5.67 4.32
CA GLY A 22 7.68 5.71 3.50
C GLY A 22 7.56 4.90 2.21
N VAL A 23 6.35 4.81 1.66
CA VAL A 23 6.08 4.21 0.35
C VAL A 23 5.94 5.34 -0.66
N LYS A 24 6.62 5.19 -1.78
CA LYS A 24 6.54 6.11 -2.92
C LYS A 24 5.53 5.67 -3.96
N SER A 25 5.45 4.37 -4.19
CA SER A 25 4.63 3.78 -5.24
C SER A 25 4.24 2.36 -4.88
N PHE A 26 3.22 1.86 -5.58
CA PHE A 26 2.90 0.44 -5.59
C PHE A 26 2.62 -0.02 -7.02
N VAL A 27 2.81 -1.31 -7.25
CA VAL A 27 2.42 -1.97 -8.51
C VAL A 27 1.58 -3.20 -8.20
N ILE A 28 0.80 -3.63 -9.18
CA ILE A 28 0.07 -4.90 -9.12
C ILE A 28 0.72 -5.83 -10.15
N GLU A 29 1.36 -6.90 -9.67
CA GLU A 29 2.01 -7.90 -10.52
C GLU A 29 1.78 -9.31 -9.97
N ASN A 30 1.58 -10.28 -10.87
CA ASN A 30 1.45 -11.70 -10.52
C ASN A 30 0.41 -12.02 -9.42
N GLY A 31 -0.64 -11.21 -9.28
CA GLY A 31 -1.66 -11.40 -8.24
C GLY A 31 -1.35 -10.73 -6.91
N PHE A 32 -0.26 -9.98 -6.81
CA PHE A 32 0.17 -9.29 -5.61
C PHE A 32 0.13 -7.77 -5.80
N ILE A 33 -0.13 -7.05 -4.72
CA ILE A 33 0.10 -5.61 -4.61
C ILE A 33 1.42 -5.43 -3.86
N VAL A 34 2.40 -4.79 -4.51
CA VAL A 34 3.76 -4.61 -3.99
C VAL A 34 4.03 -3.13 -3.80
N PHE A 35 4.43 -2.76 -2.59
CA PHE A 35 4.71 -1.39 -2.17
C PHE A 35 6.21 -1.16 -2.13
N TYR A 36 6.67 -0.08 -2.76
CA TYR A 36 8.09 0.27 -2.85
C TYR A 36 8.39 1.58 -2.15
N ASP A 37 9.55 1.65 -1.50
CA ASP A 37 10.10 2.90 -0.99
C ASP A 37 10.71 3.77 -2.10
N GLU A 38 11.31 4.90 -1.71
CA GLU A 38 11.95 5.83 -2.65
C GLU A 38 13.20 5.28 -3.34
N GLU A 39 13.84 4.27 -2.75
CA GLU A 39 15.01 3.58 -3.30
C GLU A 39 14.60 2.41 -4.22
N GLY A 40 13.30 2.14 -4.37
CA GLY A 40 12.76 1.02 -5.14
C GLY A 40 12.85 -0.32 -4.42
N LYS A 41 13.06 -0.34 -3.09
CA LYS A 41 13.03 -1.57 -2.28
C LYS A 41 11.62 -1.90 -1.88
N ILE A 42 11.32 -3.20 -1.84
CA ILE A 42 10.00 -3.69 -1.42
C ILE A 42 9.84 -3.45 0.08
N LYS A 43 8.86 -2.62 0.44
CA LYS A 43 8.43 -2.38 1.82
C LYS A 43 7.44 -3.44 2.28
N LYS A 44 6.44 -3.72 1.44
CA LYS A 44 5.36 -4.65 1.77
C LYS A 44 4.73 -5.28 0.54
N MET A 45 4.14 -6.46 0.72
CA MET A 45 3.47 -7.22 -0.33
C MET A 45 2.20 -7.85 0.24
N PHE A 46 1.11 -7.76 -0.51
CA PHE A 46 -0.17 -8.38 -0.19
C PHE A 46 -0.70 -9.17 -1.37
N ASN A 47 -1.42 -10.26 -1.13
CA ASN A 47 -2.21 -10.88 -2.17
C ASN A 47 -3.36 -9.93 -2.53
N LYS A 48 -3.56 -9.63 -3.82
CA LYS A 48 -4.62 -8.72 -4.27
C LYS A 48 -6.00 -9.23 -3.84
N ASP A 49 -6.17 -10.55 -3.74
CA ASP A 49 -7.45 -11.17 -3.40
C ASP A 49 -7.81 -10.97 -1.93
N ASP A 50 -6.83 -10.62 -1.08
CA ASP A 50 -7.01 -10.29 0.33
C ASP A 50 -7.18 -8.79 0.58
N VAL A 51 -6.97 -7.94 -0.44
CA VAL A 51 -7.06 -6.48 -0.32
C VAL A 51 -8.44 -6.00 -0.78
N LEU A 52 -9.06 -5.13 0.04
CA LEU A 52 -10.33 -4.48 -0.22
C LEU A 52 -10.14 -3.15 -0.95
N SER A 53 -9.27 -2.27 -0.43
CA SER A 53 -8.91 -1.00 -1.06
C SER A 53 -7.50 -0.56 -0.67
N VAL A 54 -6.91 0.27 -1.53
CA VAL A 54 -5.67 1.00 -1.29
C VAL A 54 -5.98 2.48 -1.51
N GLU A 55 -5.78 3.28 -0.46
CA GLU A 55 -6.07 4.71 -0.44
C GLU A 55 -4.77 5.49 -0.19
N LEU A 56 -4.61 6.64 -0.85
CA LEU A 56 -3.53 7.56 -0.55
C LEU A 56 -3.88 8.31 0.75
N GLU A 57 -2.95 8.34 1.70
CA GLU A 57 -3.04 9.23 2.85
C GLU A 57 -2.22 10.50 2.55
N GLY A 58 -2.88 11.65 2.63
CA GLY A 58 -2.24 12.96 2.53
C GLY A 58 -3.20 14.05 2.96
N ASP A 59 -2.64 15.12 3.52
CA ASP A 59 -3.34 16.36 3.91
C ASP A 59 -3.93 17.13 2.70
#